data_AF-A0A512LA31-F1
#
_entry.id   AF-A0A512LA31-F1
#
_cell.length_a   1.000
_cell.length_b   1.000
_cell.length_c   1.000
_cell.angle_alpha   90.00
_cell.angle_beta   90.00
_cell.angle_gamma   90.00
#
_symmetry.space_group_name_H-M   'P 1'
#
loop_
_entity.id
_entity.type
_entity.pdbx_description
1 polymer ?
#
loop_
_entity_poly.entity_id
_entity_poly.type
_entity_poly.pdbx_seq_one_letter_code
_entity_poly.pdbx_strand_id
1 'polypeptide(L)'
;MNVAHYSLAGLRQEMARDGIYLQTGAFVARVRSPVSQVAEGIHQLYADASILPTHGFADFHVTLAPPATYRRWFKPQVIFRSDGYAPFKPLPIDQAFALFEWGLNWCISSHAHQYLIIHAAAVEKHGFAAILPAPPGSGKSTLAAGLVNRGWRLLSDELTLLSREGMIQPVARPVSLKNQSIEVISQFAPQACIGRIVKDTIKGTVAHMRAPAGSVARVYEQAQPGWVIFPKYQAGVSATLTPMGGAEAFMGLAQNAFNYSLLAQEGFRRLTALMGASASYRFHYSDLEEAASVFDGIAEQRHANM
;
A
#
# COMPACT_ATOMS: atom_id res chain seq x y z
N MET A 1 18.06 4.23 -12.45
CA MET A 1 17.08 4.72 -13.45
C MET A 1 15.69 4.52 -12.86
N ASN A 2 14.72 5.41 -13.09
CA ASN A 2 13.33 5.18 -12.67
C ASN A 2 12.46 4.75 -13.86
N VAL A 3 11.25 4.26 -13.58
CA VAL A 3 10.32 3.76 -14.60
C VAL A 3 10.01 4.83 -15.66
N ALA A 4 9.88 6.10 -15.30
CA ALA A 4 9.57 7.19 -16.23
C ALA A 4 10.64 7.43 -17.30
N HIS A 5 11.88 6.96 -17.11
CA HIS A 5 12.93 7.03 -18.13
C HIS A 5 12.70 6.05 -19.30
N TYR A 6 11.86 5.03 -19.12
CA TYR A 6 11.51 4.12 -20.19
C TYR A 6 10.36 4.69 -21.03
N SER A 7 10.47 4.56 -22.35
CA SER A 7 9.27 4.60 -23.18
C SER A 7 8.37 3.41 -22.85
N LEU A 8 7.05 3.56 -22.96
CA LEU A 8 6.13 2.46 -22.70
C LEU A 8 6.43 1.23 -23.58
N ALA A 9 6.85 1.44 -24.83
CA ALA A 9 7.25 0.35 -25.73
C ALA A 9 8.51 -0.36 -25.24
N GLY A 10 9.53 0.39 -24.80
CA GLY A 10 10.75 -0.18 -24.22
C GLY A 10 10.47 -0.95 -22.95
N LEU A 11 9.65 -0.39 -22.04
CA LEU A 11 9.23 -1.07 -20.81
C LEU A 11 8.52 -2.39 -21.10
N ARG A 12 7.57 -2.41 -22.06
CA ARG A 12 6.88 -3.63 -22.50
C ARG A 12 7.85 -4.68 -23.05
N GLN A 13 8.83 -4.27 -23.84
CA GLN A 13 9.82 -5.18 -24.42
C GLN A 13 10.69 -5.83 -23.33
N GLU A 14 11.22 -5.03 -22.40
CA GLU A 14 12.03 -5.52 -21.27
C GLU A 14 11.22 -6.47 -20.38
N MET A 15 10.00 -6.06 -19.99
CA MET A 15 9.12 -6.89 -19.18
C MET A 15 8.74 -8.22 -19.84
N ALA A 16 8.56 -8.26 -21.16
CA ALA A 16 8.21 -9.48 -21.89
C ALA A 16 9.39 -10.46 -22.02
N ARG A 17 10.62 -9.94 -22.08
CA ARG A 17 11.86 -10.72 -22.21
C ARG A 17 12.37 -11.15 -20.84
N ASP A 18 13.29 -10.35 -20.28
CA ASP A 18 14.06 -10.69 -19.09
C ASP A 18 13.40 -10.19 -17.79
N GLY A 19 12.43 -9.29 -17.89
CA GLY A 19 11.79 -8.65 -16.76
C GLY A 19 12.55 -7.43 -16.24
N ILE A 20 11.88 -6.62 -15.44
CA ILE A 20 12.46 -5.44 -14.77
C ILE A 20 12.60 -5.71 -13.28
N TYR A 21 13.59 -5.10 -12.63
CA TYR A 21 13.80 -5.19 -11.18
C TYR A 21 13.22 -3.95 -10.51
N LEU A 22 11.93 -4.00 -10.22
CA LEU A 22 11.17 -2.88 -9.66
C LEU A 22 11.42 -2.79 -8.14
N GLN A 23 12.01 -1.69 -7.70
CA GLN A 23 12.22 -1.40 -6.29
C GLN A 23 10.98 -0.73 -5.67
N THR A 24 10.51 -1.28 -4.55
CA THR A 24 9.44 -0.71 -3.71
C THR A 24 9.83 -0.81 -2.24
N GLY A 25 10.34 0.29 -1.67
CA GLY A 25 10.85 0.31 -0.30
C GLY A 25 11.98 -0.68 -0.09
N ALA A 26 11.85 -1.57 0.89
CA ALA A 26 12.86 -2.58 1.18
C ALA A 26 12.90 -3.75 0.18
N PHE A 27 11.95 -3.84 -0.75
CA PHE A 27 11.79 -5.01 -1.62
C PHE A 27 12.07 -4.71 -3.09
N VAL A 28 12.67 -5.69 -3.75
CA VAL A 28 12.88 -5.73 -5.20
C VAL A 28 12.06 -6.87 -5.77
N ALA A 29 11.14 -6.56 -6.67
CA ALA A 29 10.42 -7.57 -7.44
C ALA A 29 11.00 -7.63 -8.86
N ARG A 30 11.44 -8.81 -9.29
CA ARG A 30 11.68 -9.06 -10.71
C ARG A 30 10.33 -9.31 -11.38
N VAL A 31 9.85 -8.34 -12.14
CA VAL A 31 8.55 -8.35 -12.80
C VAL A 31 8.70 -8.74 -14.27
N ARG A 32 8.16 -9.90 -14.64
CA ARG A 32 8.09 -10.37 -16.02
C ARG A 32 6.63 -10.45 -16.48
N SER A 33 6.31 -9.82 -17.60
CA SER A 33 4.97 -9.91 -18.17
C SER A 33 4.93 -9.53 -19.65
N PRO A 34 4.36 -10.39 -20.53
CA PRO A 34 4.00 -9.98 -21.88
C PRO A 34 2.65 -9.22 -21.95
N VAL A 35 1.96 -9.01 -20.82
CA VAL A 35 0.63 -8.39 -20.76
C VAL A 35 0.77 -6.86 -20.76
N SER A 36 0.27 -6.20 -21.81
CA SER A 36 0.47 -4.75 -22.00
C SER A 36 -0.11 -3.92 -20.86
N GLN A 37 -1.25 -4.34 -20.29
CA GLN A 37 -1.95 -3.66 -19.19
C GLN A 37 -1.11 -3.60 -17.91
N VAL A 38 -0.22 -4.58 -17.68
CA VAL A 38 0.69 -4.56 -16.53
C VAL A 38 1.76 -3.48 -16.74
N ALA A 39 2.37 -3.46 -17.93
CA ALA A 39 3.37 -2.44 -18.28
C ALA A 39 2.79 -1.02 -18.31
N GLU A 40 1.55 -0.85 -18.81
CA GLU A 40 0.83 0.42 -18.78
C GLU A 40 0.61 0.92 -17.35
N GLY A 41 0.12 0.05 -16.47
CA GLY A 41 -0.10 0.39 -15.06
C GLY A 41 1.20 0.71 -14.32
N ILE A 42 2.27 -0.05 -14.57
CA ILE A 42 3.60 0.24 -14.01
C ILE A 42 4.13 1.58 -14.53
N HIS A 43 4.09 1.81 -15.84
CA HIS A 43 4.56 3.06 -16.45
C HIS A 43 3.85 4.28 -15.87
N GLN A 44 2.54 4.19 -15.67
CA GLN A 44 1.73 5.28 -15.14
C GLN A 44 1.90 5.48 -13.63
N LEU A 45 1.77 4.40 -12.84
CA LEU A 45 1.59 4.47 -11.38
C LEU A 45 2.88 4.25 -10.58
N TYR A 46 3.92 3.73 -11.22
CA TYR A 46 5.25 3.53 -10.65
C TYR A 46 6.31 4.41 -11.30
N ALA A 47 5.92 5.48 -12.01
CA ALA A 47 6.86 6.24 -12.83
C ALA A 47 8.09 6.77 -12.04
N ASP A 48 7.94 7.09 -10.74
CA ASP A 48 9.05 7.53 -9.88
C ASP A 48 9.86 6.39 -9.26
N ALA A 49 9.36 5.16 -9.31
CA ALA A 49 10.00 4.00 -8.69
C ALA A 49 11.28 3.62 -9.45
N SER A 50 12.29 3.19 -8.70
CA SER A 50 13.57 2.80 -9.28
C SER A 50 13.48 1.43 -9.96
N ILE A 51 14.10 1.31 -11.12
CA ILE A 51 14.43 0.03 -11.76
C ILE A 51 15.93 -0.21 -11.52
N LEU A 52 16.23 -1.34 -10.87
CA LEU A 52 17.60 -1.78 -10.65
C LEU A 52 18.17 -2.49 -11.88
N PRO A 53 19.51 -2.57 -12.03
CA PRO A 53 20.15 -3.31 -13.12
C PRO A 53 19.75 -4.79 -13.17
N THR A 54 19.72 -5.35 -14.39
CA THR A 54 19.14 -6.67 -14.74
C THR A 54 19.83 -7.89 -14.10
N HIS A 55 20.94 -7.69 -13.40
CA HIS A 55 21.73 -8.72 -12.70
C HIS A 55 21.66 -8.60 -11.17
N GLY A 56 20.76 -7.76 -10.64
CA GLY A 56 20.57 -7.60 -9.20
C GLY A 56 19.82 -8.78 -8.56
N PHE A 57 19.96 -8.89 -7.25
CA PHE A 57 19.09 -9.74 -6.42
C PHE A 57 17.64 -9.23 -6.50
N ALA A 58 16.67 -10.15 -6.48
CA ALA A 58 15.26 -9.84 -6.30
C ALA A 58 14.71 -10.67 -5.14
N ASP A 59 13.94 -10.03 -4.26
CA ASP A 59 13.23 -10.71 -3.18
C ASP A 59 12.12 -11.62 -3.75
N PHE A 60 11.48 -11.17 -4.83
CA PHE A 60 10.34 -11.87 -5.44
C PHE A 60 10.49 -11.98 -6.96
N HIS A 61 10.34 -13.18 -7.52
CA HIS A 61 10.25 -13.37 -8.96
C HIS A 61 8.79 -13.52 -9.39
N VAL A 62 8.20 -12.43 -9.90
CA VAL A 62 6.79 -12.39 -10.26
C VAL A 62 6.58 -12.44 -11.77
N THR A 63 5.65 -13.28 -12.21
CA THR A 63 5.26 -13.37 -13.62
C THR A 63 3.75 -13.20 -13.76
N LEU A 64 3.33 -12.30 -14.66
CA LEU A 64 1.94 -12.20 -15.10
C LEU A 64 1.85 -12.57 -16.56
N ALA A 65 1.22 -13.70 -16.87
CA ALA A 65 1.09 -14.17 -18.25
C ALA A 65 -0.29 -14.77 -18.53
N PRO A 66 -0.76 -14.75 -19.79
CA PRO A 66 -1.94 -15.51 -20.17
C PRO A 66 -1.75 -17.01 -19.93
N PRO A 67 -2.82 -17.78 -19.67
CA PRO A 67 -2.74 -19.23 -19.61
C PRO A 67 -2.30 -19.80 -20.97
N ALA A 68 -1.59 -20.93 -20.96
CA ALA A 68 -1.16 -21.65 -22.17
C ALA A 68 -2.31 -22.38 -22.90
N THR A 69 -3.56 -21.96 -22.70
CA THR A 69 -4.77 -22.60 -23.25
C THR A 69 -5.38 -21.75 -24.37
N TYR A 70 -6.16 -22.41 -25.25
CA TYR A 70 -6.86 -21.75 -26.37
C TYR A 70 -7.86 -20.66 -25.93
N ARG A 71 -8.20 -20.58 -24.64
CA ARG A 71 -9.00 -19.50 -24.03
C ARG A 71 -8.39 -18.11 -24.20
N ARG A 72 -7.12 -17.99 -24.61
CA ARG A 72 -6.51 -16.68 -24.95
C ARG A 72 -7.32 -15.87 -25.98
N TRP A 73 -8.13 -16.53 -26.82
CA TRP A 73 -8.95 -15.87 -27.85
C TRP A 73 -10.41 -15.63 -27.44
N PHE A 74 -10.90 -16.27 -26.38
CA PHE A 74 -12.28 -16.15 -25.91
C PHE A 74 -12.29 -15.94 -24.38
N LYS A 75 -12.53 -14.69 -23.96
CA LYS A 75 -12.39 -14.20 -22.57
C LYS A 75 -10.94 -14.33 -22.05
N PRO A 76 -10.00 -13.50 -22.56
CA PRO A 76 -8.60 -13.56 -22.16
C PRO A 76 -8.43 -13.39 -20.66
N GLN A 77 -7.57 -14.24 -20.08
CA GLN A 77 -7.26 -14.27 -18.66
C GLN A 77 -5.77 -14.02 -18.43
N VAL A 78 -5.43 -13.71 -17.18
CA VAL A 78 -4.07 -13.54 -16.69
C VAL A 78 -3.87 -14.37 -15.42
N ILE A 79 -2.70 -14.97 -15.29
CA ILE A 79 -2.27 -15.73 -14.12
C ILE A 79 -1.08 -15.01 -13.51
N PHE A 80 -1.14 -14.77 -12.21
CA PHE A 80 0.00 -14.34 -11.41
C PHE A 80 0.74 -15.55 -10.86
N ARG A 81 2.06 -15.53 -10.97
CA ARG A 81 2.97 -16.51 -10.34
C ARG A 81 4.05 -15.80 -9.56
N SER A 82 4.39 -16.31 -8.39
CA SER A 82 5.63 -16.00 -7.65
C SER A 82 6.45 -17.27 -7.57
N ASP A 83 7.69 -17.26 -8.05
CA ASP A 83 8.62 -18.40 -7.98
C ASP A 83 8.03 -19.71 -8.53
N GLY A 84 7.20 -19.58 -9.57
CA GLY A 84 6.49 -20.70 -10.21
C GLY A 84 5.16 -21.09 -9.54
N TYR A 85 4.92 -20.68 -8.30
CA TYR A 85 3.66 -20.91 -7.58
C TYR A 85 2.58 -19.90 -7.98
N ALA A 86 1.33 -20.36 -8.13
CA ALA A 86 0.19 -19.52 -8.50
C ALA A 86 -0.79 -19.38 -7.30
N PRO A 87 -0.66 -18.34 -6.46
CA PRO A 87 -1.47 -18.18 -5.25
C PRO A 87 -2.93 -17.77 -5.53
N PHE A 88 -3.23 -17.31 -6.75
CA PHE A 88 -4.56 -16.84 -7.13
C PHE A 88 -5.14 -17.64 -8.29
N LYS A 89 -6.47 -17.67 -8.37
CA LYS A 89 -7.17 -18.14 -9.56
C LYS A 89 -6.91 -17.18 -10.75
N PRO A 90 -6.94 -17.67 -12.00
CA PRO A 90 -6.85 -16.81 -13.18
C PRO A 90 -7.95 -15.74 -13.17
N LEU A 91 -7.59 -14.49 -13.47
CA LEU A 91 -8.53 -13.36 -13.56
C LEU A 91 -8.67 -12.86 -14.99
N PRO A 92 -9.75 -12.15 -15.33
CA PRO A 92 -9.86 -11.43 -16.60
C PRO A 92 -8.67 -10.48 -16.84
N ILE A 93 -8.21 -10.36 -18.09
CA ILE A 93 -6.98 -9.61 -18.43
C ILE A 93 -7.05 -8.11 -18.13
N ASP A 94 -8.26 -7.53 -18.10
CA ASP A 94 -8.48 -6.15 -17.69
C ASP A 94 -8.18 -5.91 -16.20
N GLN A 95 -8.18 -6.97 -15.39
CA GLN A 95 -7.79 -6.94 -13.97
C GLN A 95 -6.29 -7.20 -13.76
N ALA A 96 -5.47 -7.28 -14.83
CA ALA A 96 -4.07 -7.68 -14.72
C ALA A 96 -3.23 -6.80 -13.79
N PHE A 97 -3.40 -5.47 -13.84
CA PHE A 97 -2.67 -4.58 -12.94
C PHE A 97 -3.14 -4.70 -11.48
N ALA A 98 -4.44 -4.88 -11.25
CA ALA A 98 -4.96 -5.13 -9.90
C ALA A 98 -4.42 -6.46 -9.34
N LEU A 99 -4.35 -7.50 -10.18
CA LEU A 99 -3.75 -8.77 -9.82
C LEU A 99 -2.26 -8.64 -9.50
N PHE A 100 -1.53 -7.79 -10.23
CA PHE A 100 -0.13 -7.47 -9.93
C PHE A 100 0.01 -6.85 -8.54
N GLU A 101 -0.78 -5.83 -8.19
CA GLU A 101 -0.76 -5.20 -6.86
C GLU A 101 -1.11 -6.18 -5.73
N TRP A 102 -2.10 -7.03 -5.94
CA TRP A 102 -2.46 -8.07 -4.96
C TRP A 102 -1.36 -9.13 -4.85
N GLY A 103 -0.70 -9.46 -5.95
CA GLY A 103 0.45 -10.35 -5.98
C GLY A 103 1.62 -9.83 -5.16
N LEU A 104 2.00 -8.56 -5.33
CA LEU A 104 3.05 -7.94 -4.53
C LEU A 104 2.69 -7.91 -3.03
N ASN A 105 1.43 -7.60 -2.70
CA ASN A 105 0.96 -7.69 -1.31
C ASN A 105 1.13 -9.11 -0.75
N TRP A 106 0.72 -10.12 -1.52
CA TRP A 106 0.85 -11.52 -1.11
C TRP A 106 2.32 -11.90 -0.90
N CYS A 107 3.21 -11.58 -1.85
CA CYS A 107 4.65 -11.83 -1.74
C CYS A 107 5.23 -11.27 -0.43
N ILE A 108 4.94 -10.00 -0.11
CA ILE A 108 5.41 -9.37 1.13
C ILE A 108 4.80 -10.07 2.35
N SER A 109 3.48 -10.24 2.40
CA SER A 109 2.78 -10.80 3.56
C SER A 109 3.18 -12.25 3.88
N SER A 110 3.55 -13.02 2.86
CA SER A 110 3.87 -14.45 2.97
C SER A 110 5.35 -14.75 3.19
N HIS A 111 6.25 -13.77 2.99
CA HIS A 111 7.70 -14.05 3.05
C HIS A 111 8.48 -13.04 3.91
N ALA A 112 8.00 -11.81 4.09
CA ALA A 112 8.74 -10.76 4.80
C ALA A 112 8.59 -10.83 6.34
N HIS A 113 8.73 -12.02 6.91
CA HIS A 113 8.49 -12.29 8.34
C HIS A 113 9.57 -11.74 9.28
N GLN A 114 10.65 -11.14 8.76
CA GLN A 114 11.54 -10.30 9.55
C GLN A 114 10.82 -9.06 10.11
N TYR A 115 9.71 -8.64 9.48
CA TYR A 115 8.83 -7.57 9.94
C TYR A 115 7.60 -8.13 10.65
N LEU A 116 7.05 -7.37 11.61
CA LEU A 116 5.65 -7.55 11.99
C LEU A 116 4.78 -6.82 10.96
N ILE A 117 3.87 -7.56 10.32
CA ILE A 117 3.09 -7.09 9.18
C ILE A 117 1.66 -6.82 9.63
N ILE A 118 1.25 -5.56 9.62
CA ILE A 118 -0.07 -5.09 10.06
C ILE A 118 -0.88 -4.69 8.82
N HIS A 119 -2.11 -5.19 8.71
CA HIS A 119 -3.10 -4.71 7.74
C HIS A 119 -3.57 -3.32 8.15
N ALA A 120 -2.82 -2.32 7.69
CA ALA A 120 -2.99 -0.93 8.04
C ALA A 120 -2.35 -0.06 6.96
N ALA A 121 -2.90 1.15 6.79
CA ALA A 121 -2.20 2.22 6.10
C ALA A 121 -1.29 2.89 7.12
N ALA A 122 -0.19 3.46 6.64
CA ALA A 122 0.71 4.27 7.43
C ALA A 122 1.09 5.51 6.63
N VAL A 123 0.92 6.66 7.25
CA VAL A 123 1.31 7.97 6.71
C VAL A 123 2.20 8.67 7.73
N GLU A 124 3.10 9.53 7.27
CA GLU A 124 4.07 10.21 8.14
C GLU A 124 4.03 11.73 7.98
N LYS A 125 4.26 12.41 9.11
CA LYS A 125 4.55 13.84 9.17
C LYS A 125 5.56 14.09 10.30
N HIS A 126 6.54 14.96 10.04
CA HIS A 126 7.60 15.32 10.99
C HIS A 126 8.36 14.14 11.61
N GLY A 127 8.61 13.07 10.85
CA GLY A 127 9.30 11.86 11.28
C GLY A 127 8.41 10.84 12.00
N PHE A 128 7.14 11.15 12.27
CA PHE A 128 6.21 10.29 12.99
C PHE A 128 5.13 9.69 12.10
N ALA A 129 4.94 8.38 12.23
CA ALA A 129 3.93 7.62 11.54
C ALA A 129 2.61 7.61 12.32
N ALA A 130 1.52 7.93 11.61
CA ALA A 130 0.16 7.56 11.98
C ALA A 130 -0.18 6.23 11.30
N ILE A 131 -0.36 5.19 12.11
CA ILE A 131 -0.79 3.86 11.67
C ILE A 131 -2.31 3.83 11.75
N LEU A 132 -2.94 3.34 10.68
CA LEU A 132 -4.38 3.32 10.47
C LEU A 132 -4.87 1.87 10.34
N PRO A 133 -4.92 1.08 11.44
CA PRO A 133 -5.44 -0.28 11.39
C PRO A 133 -6.94 -0.21 11.23
N ALA A 134 -7.46 -0.93 10.25
CA ALA A 134 -8.90 -0.98 10.09
C ALA A 134 -9.33 -2.19 9.26
N PRO A 135 -10.49 -2.79 9.60
CA PRO A 135 -11.05 -3.84 8.78
C PRO A 135 -11.36 -3.31 7.36
N PRO A 136 -11.44 -4.20 6.36
CA PRO A 136 -11.85 -3.81 5.01
C PRO A 136 -13.17 -3.03 5.00
N GLY A 137 -13.22 -1.91 4.26
CA GLY A 137 -14.44 -1.09 4.10
C GLY A 137 -14.60 0.06 5.10
N SER A 138 -13.67 0.23 6.04
CA SER A 138 -13.64 1.30 7.05
C SER A 138 -13.32 2.71 6.54
N GLY A 139 -12.88 2.83 5.28
CA GLY A 139 -12.39 4.10 4.70
C GLY A 139 -10.88 4.32 4.80
N LYS A 140 -10.11 3.37 5.34
CA LYS A 140 -8.63 3.44 5.50
C LYS A 140 -7.88 4.01 4.30
N SER A 141 -8.04 3.40 3.12
CA SER A 141 -7.32 3.83 1.91
C SER A 141 -7.78 5.20 1.41
N THR A 142 -9.04 5.55 1.62
CA THR A 142 -9.60 6.87 1.32
C THR A 142 -9.03 7.94 2.24
N LEU A 143 -8.95 7.65 3.55
CA LEU A 143 -8.33 8.55 4.52
C LEU A 143 -6.84 8.74 4.23
N ALA A 144 -6.10 7.65 3.99
CA ALA A 144 -4.68 7.71 3.64
C ALA A 144 -4.46 8.52 2.36
N ALA A 145 -5.27 8.31 1.32
CA ALA A 145 -5.21 9.11 0.10
C ALA A 145 -5.49 10.60 0.39
N GLY A 146 -6.49 10.91 1.23
CA GLY A 146 -6.80 12.29 1.62
C GLY A 146 -5.62 12.97 2.32
N LEU A 147 -5.07 12.35 3.36
CA LEU A 147 -3.94 12.87 4.14
C LEU A 147 -2.70 13.09 3.26
N VAL A 148 -2.41 12.13 2.37
CA VAL A 148 -1.26 12.19 1.47
C VAL A 148 -1.39 13.33 0.45
N ASN A 149 -2.61 13.62 -0.01
CA ASN A 149 -2.91 14.80 -0.84
C ASN A 149 -3.00 16.11 -0.04
N ARG A 150 -2.73 16.07 1.27
CA ARG A 150 -2.59 17.23 2.17
C ARG A 150 -1.21 17.28 2.84
N GLY A 151 -0.20 16.69 2.19
CA GLY A 151 1.21 16.87 2.56
C GLY A 151 1.78 15.80 3.49
N TRP A 152 0.99 14.83 3.92
CA TRP A 152 1.52 13.66 4.61
C TRP A 152 2.31 12.77 3.64
N ARG A 153 3.39 12.16 4.11
CA ARG A 153 4.15 11.16 3.34
C ARG A 153 3.41 9.83 3.39
N LEU A 154 3.25 9.17 2.24
CA LEU A 154 2.74 7.80 2.19
C LEU A 154 3.86 6.82 2.56
N LEU A 155 3.69 6.05 3.63
CA LEU A 155 4.58 4.91 3.93
C LEU A 155 4.02 3.63 3.32
N SER A 156 2.73 3.36 3.51
CA SER A 156 2.03 2.21 2.95
C SER A 156 0.51 2.42 3.01
N ASP A 157 -0.25 1.80 2.11
CA ASP A 157 -1.71 1.78 2.17
C ASP A 157 -2.27 0.47 2.74
N GLU A 158 -1.65 -0.67 2.44
CA GLU A 158 -2.21 -1.98 2.78
C GLU A 158 -1.37 -2.74 3.82
N LEU A 159 -0.05 -2.70 3.71
CA LEU A 159 0.86 -3.48 4.55
C LEU A 159 1.80 -2.54 5.30
N THR A 160 1.49 -2.26 6.56
CA THR A 160 2.39 -1.53 7.45
C THR A 160 3.40 -2.50 8.04
N LEU A 161 4.68 -2.21 7.84
CA LEU A 161 5.79 -3.08 8.21
C LEU A 161 6.53 -2.48 9.40
N LEU A 162 6.46 -3.14 10.55
CA LEU A 162 7.22 -2.75 11.74
C LEU A 162 8.53 -3.54 11.78
N SER A 163 9.65 -2.82 11.73
CA SER A 163 11.00 -3.38 11.82
C SER A 163 11.28 -3.97 13.20
N ARG A 164 12.40 -4.67 13.33
CA ARG A 164 12.85 -5.21 14.62
C ARG A 164 13.20 -4.10 15.60
N GLU A 165 13.66 -2.96 15.10
CA GLU A 165 14.03 -1.76 15.83
C GLU A 165 12.79 -0.92 16.22
N GLY A 166 11.59 -1.34 15.84
CA GLY A 166 10.35 -0.62 16.14
C GLY A 166 10.06 0.54 15.21
N MET A 167 10.71 0.59 14.04
CA MET A 167 10.50 1.63 13.04
C MET A 167 9.52 1.17 11.95
N ILE A 168 8.77 2.11 11.37
CA ILE A 168 7.89 1.82 10.24
C ILE A 168 8.70 1.86 8.95
N GLN A 169 8.77 0.71 8.28
CA GLN A 169 9.44 0.55 7.00
C GLN A 169 8.51 0.98 5.86
N PRO A 170 8.89 2.00 5.05
CA PRO A 170 8.08 2.42 3.92
C PRO A 170 8.14 1.40 2.78
N VAL A 171 7.03 1.32 2.04
CA VAL A 171 6.89 0.56 0.78
C VAL A 171 6.44 1.50 -0.37
N ALA A 172 5.70 2.57 -0.05
CA ALA A 172 5.25 3.66 -0.92
C ALA A 172 4.73 3.22 -2.30
N ARG A 173 3.83 2.24 -2.31
CA ARG A 173 3.12 1.75 -3.50
C ARG A 173 1.80 2.48 -3.74
N PRO A 174 1.21 2.38 -4.95
CA PRO A 174 -0.09 2.99 -5.26
C PRO A 174 -1.18 2.64 -4.24
N VAL A 175 -2.01 3.63 -3.90
CA VAL A 175 -3.13 3.48 -2.96
C VAL A 175 -4.31 2.82 -3.67
N SER A 176 -4.89 1.77 -3.08
CA SER A 176 -6.01 1.03 -3.67
C SER A 176 -7.34 1.71 -3.35
N LEU A 177 -7.92 2.40 -4.32
CA LEU A 177 -9.24 3.02 -4.21
C LEU A 177 -10.34 2.08 -4.71
N LYS A 178 -11.48 2.06 -4.01
CA LYS A 178 -12.61 1.17 -4.32
C LYS A 178 -13.92 1.92 -4.36
N ASN A 179 -14.77 1.55 -5.32
CA ASN A 179 -16.16 2.02 -5.47
C ASN A 179 -16.24 3.56 -5.37
N GLN A 180 -17.04 4.09 -4.45
CA GLN A 180 -17.25 5.52 -4.26
C GLN A 180 -15.95 6.28 -3.93
N SER A 181 -14.96 5.61 -3.33
CA SER A 181 -13.68 6.24 -2.96
C SER A 181 -12.91 6.79 -4.16
N ILE A 182 -13.13 6.22 -5.35
CA ILE A 182 -12.48 6.67 -6.59
C ILE A 182 -12.96 8.08 -6.94
N GLU A 183 -14.28 8.31 -6.86
CA GLU A 183 -14.89 9.61 -7.16
C GLU A 183 -14.58 10.62 -6.06
N VAL A 184 -14.69 10.21 -4.79
CA VAL A 184 -14.36 11.06 -3.64
C VAL A 184 -12.94 11.62 -3.75
N ILE A 185 -11.94 10.78 -4.04
CA ILE A 185 -10.56 11.24 -4.17
C ILE A 185 -10.34 12.04 -5.46
N SER A 186 -10.99 11.69 -6.56
CA SER A 186 -10.93 12.49 -7.80
C SER A 186 -11.42 13.92 -7.58
N GLN A 187 -12.47 14.11 -6.78
CA GLN A 187 -13.01 15.42 -6.44
C GLN A 187 -12.15 16.16 -5.40
N PHE A 188 -11.72 15.45 -4.35
CA PHE A 188 -10.94 16.02 -3.24
C PHE A 188 -9.50 16.41 -3.65
N ALA A 189 -8.92 15.67 -4.59
CA ALA A 189 -7.57 15.89 -5.11
C ALA A 189 -7.52 15.72 -6.63
N PRO A 190 -8.01 16.70 -7.42
CA PRO A 190 -8.08 16.60 -8.89
C PRO A 190 -6.73 16.43 -9.58
N GLN A 191 -5.62 16.79 -8.90
CA GLN A 191 -4.26 16.62 -9.40
C GLN A 191 -3.70 15.21 -9.16
N ALA A 192 -4.39 14.36 -8.39
CA ALA A 192 -3.95 13.00 -8.12
C ALA A 192 -4.03 12.14 -9.39
N CYS A 193 -2.92 11.45 -9.72
CA CYS A 193 -2.91 10.53 -10.85
C CYS A 193 -3.58 9.21 -10.46
N ILE A 194 -4.81 9.01 -10.92
CA ILE A 194 -5.56 7.77 -10.75
C ILE A 194 -5.50 6.96 -12.04
N GLY A 195 -5.11 5.70 -11.91
CA GLY A 195 -5.00 4.76 -13.02
C GLY A 195 -6.37 4.28 -13.53
N ARG A 196 -6.33 3.33 -14.46
CA ARG A 196 -7.54 2.75 -15.06
C ARG A 196 -8.51 2.20 -14.00
N ILE A 197 -9.80 2.52 -14.18
CA ILE A 197 -10.89 1.94 -13.40
C ILE A 197 -11.21 0.55 -13.95
N VAL A 198 -11.17 -0.45 -13.07
CA VAL A 198 -11.48 -1.85 -13.37
C VAL A 198 -12.76 -2.23 -12.64
N LYS A 199 -13.78 -2.65 -13.39
CA LYS A 199 -15.09 -3.07 -12.88
C LYS A 199 -15.10 -4.58 -12.58
N ASP A 200 -16.12 -5.04 -11.87
CA ASP A 200 -16.42 -6.47 -11.65
C ASP A 200 -15.25 -7.30 -11.07
N THR A 201 -14.48 -6.70 -10.16
CA THR A 201 -13.47 -7.44 -9.40
C THR A 201 -14.10 -8.07 -8.15
N ILE A 202 -13.41 -9.05 -7.54
CA ILE A 202 -13.81 -9.61 -6.23
C ILE A 202 -13.92 -8.52 -5.14
N LYS A 203 -13.25 -7.37 -5.35
CA LYS A 203 -13.25 -6.22 -4.44
C LYS A 203 -14.17 -5.07 -4.90
N GLY A 204 -15.05 -5.31 -5.88
CA GLY A 204 -15.90 -4.29 -6.50
C GLY A 204 -15.20 -3.55 -7.65
N THR A 205 -15.50 -2.27 -7.81
CA THR A 205 -14.78 -1.41 -8.76
C THR A 205 -13.49 -0.92 -8.13
N VAL A 206 -12.34 -1.09 -8.80
CA VAL A 206 -11.01 -0.77 -8.26
C VAL A 206 -10.28 0.19 -9.19
N ALA A 207 -9.60 1.17 -8.60
CA ALA A 207 -8.57 1.97 -9.26
C ALA A 207 -7.40 2.17 -8.30
N HIS A 208 -6.25 2.57 -8.81
CA HIS A 208 -5.08 2.84 -7.98
C HIS A 208 -4.64 4.28 -8.17
N MET A 209 -4.39 4.98 -7.06
CA MET A 209 -3.81 6.31 -7.06
C MET A 209 -2.29 6.20 -6.92
N ARG A 210 -1.54 6.84 -7.82
CA ARG A 210 -0.08 6.89 -7.76
C ARG A 210 0.38 7.47 -6.41
N ALA A 211 1.39 6.86 -5.81
CA ALA A 211 2.06 7.41 -4.63
C ALA A 211 2.74 8.74 -5.01
N PRO A 212 2.69 9.80 -4.18
CA PRO A 212 3.38 11.05 -4.51
C PRO A 212 4.89 10.85 -4.65
N ALA A 213 5.49 11.59 -5.59
CA ALA A 213 6.93 11.50 -5.87
C ALA A 213 7.79 11.70 -4.61
N GLY A 214 7.42 12.63 -3.73
CA GLY A 214 8.13 12.88 -2.46
C GLY A 214 8.03 11.73 -1.45
N SER A 215 7.05 10.83 -1.58
CA SER A 215 6.98 9.60 -0.79
C SER A 215 7.89 8.51 -1.37
N VAL A 216 7.91 8.38 -2.70
CA VAL A 216 8.79 7.43 -3.40
C VAL A 216 10.27 7.81 -3.27
N ALA A 217 10.60 9.10 -3.37
CA ALA A 217 11.98 9.59 -3.21
C ALA A 217 12.55 9.29 -1.80
N ARG A 218 11.67 9.28 -0.78
CA ARG A 218 12.01 9.05 0.62
C ARG A 218 11.67 7.63 1.08
N VAL A 219 11.57 6.66 0.17
CA VAL A 219 11.09 5.31 0.49
C VAL A 219 12.05 4.51 1.40
N TYR A 220 13.30 4.95 1.55
CA TYR A 220 14.28 4.37 2.46
C TYR A 220 14.32 5.05 3.84
N GLU A 221 13.62 6.17 4.01
CA GLU A 221 13.56 6.89 5.28
C GLU A 221 12.45 6.30 6.15
N GLN A 222 12.86 5.46 7.11
CA GLN A 222 11.94 4.92 8.11
C GLN A 222 11.31 6.02 8.98
N ALA A 223 10.15 5.73 9.57
CA ALA A 223 9.43 6.65 10.44
C ALA A 223 9.25 6.05 11.84
N GLN A 224 9.32 6.89 12.87
CA GLN A 224 9.03 6.48 14.24
C GLN A 224 7.51 6.33 14.40
N PRO A 225 7.00 5.30 15.07
CA PRO A 225 5.60 5.28 15.45
C PRO A 225 5.24 6.48 16.33
N GLY A 226 4.20 7.22 15.95
CA GLY A 226 3.67 8.33 16.74
C GLY A 226 2.24 8.07 17.20
N TRP A 227 1.42 7.47 16.33
CA TRP A 227 0.00 7.27 16.59
C TRP A 227 -0.51 5.94 16.03
N VAL A 228 -1.44 5.33 16.77
CA VAL A 228 -2.29 4.24 16.30
C VAL A 228 -3.72 4.75 16.32
N ILE A 229 -4.28 5.01 15.14
CA ILE A 229 -5.57 5.65 14.99
C ILE A 229 -6.49 4.68 14.26
N PHE A 230 -7.61 4.32 14.86
CA PHE A 230 -8.60 3.41 14.27
C PHE A 230 -9.67 4.24 13.55
N PRO A 231 -9.59 4.42 12.20
CA PRO A 231 -10.53 5.24 11.47
C PRO A 231 -11.85 4.53 11.22
N LYS A 232 -12.93 5.30 11.23
CA LYS A 232 -14.26 4.87 10.81
C LYS A 232 -14.97 6.01 10.09
N TYR A 233 -15.16 5.85 8.79
CA TYR A 233 -16.03 6.74 8.03
C TYR A 233 -17.49 6.58 8.47
N GLN A 234 -18.16 7.70 8.74
CA GLN A 234 -19.59 7.76 9.03
C GLN A 234 -20.16 9.04 8.42
N ALA A 235 -21.13 8.92 7.52
CA ALA A 235 -21.70 10.09 6.85
C ALA A 235 -22.33 11.09 7.84
N GLY A 236 -22.08 12.37 7.63
CA GLY A 236 -22.70 13.46 8.40
C GLY A 236 -22.17 13.69 9.82
N VAL A 237 -21.08 13.02 10.24
CA VAL A 237 -20.43 13.32 11.53
C VAL A 237 -19.22 14.23 11.34
N SER A 238 -18.99 15.12 12.30
CA SER A 238 -17.77 15.91 12.37
C SER A 238 -16.57 15.02 12.68
N ALA A 239 -15.39 15.43 12.19
CA ALA A 239 -14.14 14.75 12.51
C ALA A 239 -13.87 14.80 14.02
N THR A 240 -13.82 13.63 14.66
CA THR A 240 -13.61 13.50 16.10
C THR A 240 -12.55 12.45 16.40
N LEU A 241 -11.56 12.85 17.19
CA LEU A 241 -10.48 12.00 17.66
C LEU A 241 -10.67 11.77 19.16
N THR A 242 -10.91 10.52 19.57
CA THR A 242 -11.14 10.16 20.98
C THR A 242 -10.05 9.22 21.49
N PRO A 243 -9.48 9.46 22.68
CA PRO A 243 -8.48 8.56 23.26
C PRO A 243 -9.00 7.13 23.38
N MET A 244 -8.11 6.17 23.13
CA MET A 244 -8.40 4.74 23.20
C MET A 244 -7.50 4.08 24.24
N GLY A 245 -8.06 3.15 25.03
CA GLY A 245 -7.30 2.41 26.03
C GLY A 245 -6.23 1.52 25.37
N GLY A 246 -5.04 1.46 25.97
CA GLY A 246 -3.89 0.74 25.40
C GLY A 246 -4.15 -0.75 25.15
N ALA A 247 -4.88 -1.43 26.04
CA ALA A 247 -5.25 -2.83 25.86
C ALA A 247 -6.21 -3.04 24.67
N GLU A 248 -7.16 -2.12 24.47
CA GLU A 248 -8.09 -2.18 23.35
C GLU A 248 -7.36 -1.97 22.02
N ALA A 249 -6.48 -0.97 21.96
CA ALA A 249 -5.69 -0.66 20.78
C ALA A 249 -4.68 -1.77 20.45
N PHE A 250 -4.06 -2.39 21.47
CA PHE A 250 -3.21 -3.56 21.31
C PHE A 250 -3.99 -4.72 20.65
N MET A 251 -5.18 -5.03 21.17
CA MET A 251 -6.02 -6.09 20.62
C MET A 251 -6.44 -5.80 19.18
N GLY A 252 -6.80 -4.55 18.87
CA GLY A 252 -7.12 -4.13 17.52
C GLY A 252 -5.94 -4.32 16.55
N LEU A 253 -4.72 -3.97 16.96
CA LEU A 253 -3.51 -4.21 16.15
C LEU A 253 -3.22 -5.70 15.97
N ALA A 254 -3.28 -6.48 17.04
CA ALA A 254 -3.02 -7.92 16.99
C ALA A 254 -3.98 -8.64 16.04
N GLN A 255 -5.26 -8.25 16.03
CA GLN A 255 -6.28 -8.79 15.11
C GLN A 255 -6.02 -8.43 13.64
N ASN A 256 -5.37 -7.29 13.37
CA ASN A 256 -5.03 -6.85 12.03
C ASN A 256 -3.62 -7.30 11.59
N ALA A 257 -2.85 -7.97 12.44
CA ALA A 257 -1.49 -8.41 12.13
C ALA A 257 -1.47 -9.80 11.47
N PHE A 258 -0.98 -9.89 10.23
CA PHE A 258 -0.99 -11.13 9.43
C PHE A 258 -0.15 -12.25 10.04
N ASN A 259 1.00 -11.90 10.61
CA ASN A 259 1.98 -12.86 11.11
C ASN A 259 2.18 -12.77 12.62
N TYR A 260 1.22 -12.20 13.36
CA TYR A 260 1.32 -12.09 14.82
C TYR A 260 1.50 -13.46 15.48
N SER A 261 0.63 -14.43 15.13
CA SER A 261 0.72 -15.80 15.65
C SER A 261 2.00 -16.52 15.24
N LEU A 262 2.51 -16.23 14.04
CA LEU A 262 3.76 -16.81 13.54
C LEU A 262 4.97 -16.29 14.32
N LEU A 263 5.00 -14.99 14.63
CA LEU A 263 6.07 -14.36 15.41
C LEU A 263 5.97 -14.65 16.91
N ALA A 264 4.81 -15.13 17.39
CA ALA A 264 4.57 -15.54 18.76
C ALA A 264 5.04 -14.48 19.78
N GLN A 265 5.97 -14.84 20.67
CA GLN A 265 6.48 -13.94 21.71
C GLN A 265 7.11 -12.66 21.14
N GLU A 266 7.79 -12.75 20.00
CA GLU A 266 8.40 -11.58 19.35
C GLU A 266 7.31 -10.63 18.81
N GLY A 267 6.23 -11.18 18.24
CA GLY A 267 5.08 -10.40 17.80
C GLY A 267 4.43 -9.63 18.95
N PHE A 268 4.24 -10.28 20.10
CA PHE A 268 3.74 -9.64 21.31
C PHE A 268 4.63 -8.49 21.76
N ARG A 269 5.95 -8.73 21.94
CA ARG A 269 6.90 -7.70 22.38
C ARG A 269 6.94 -6.50 21.45
N ARG A 270 6.96 -6.73 20.13
CA ARG A 270 6.97 -5.66 19.13
C ARG A 270 5.69 -4.82 19.17
N LEU A 271 4.52 -5.44 19.29
CA LEU A 271 3.27 -4.68 19.47
C LEU A 271 3.26 -3.92 20.80
N THR A 272 3.73 -4.49 21.89
CA THR A 272 3.82 -3.77 23.18
C THR A 272 4.74 -2.56 23.09
N ALA A 273 5.91 -2.69 22.46
CA ALA A 273 6.82 -1.57 22.23
C ALA A 273 6.20 -0.49 21.33
N LEU A 274 5.52 -0.90 20.26
CA LEU A 274 4.78 0.00 19.38
C LEU A 274 3.73 0.82 20.15
N MET A 275 2.96 0.16 21.02
CA MET A 275 1.96 0.80 21.88
C MET A 275 2.61 1.75 22.90
N GLY A 276 3.78 1.43 23.44
CA GLY A 276 4.52 2.31 24.35
C GLY A 276 5.06 3.57 23.66
N ALA A 277 5.35 3.50 22.36
CA ALA A 277 5.86 4.64 21.58
C ALA A 277 4.75 5.54 20.98
N SER A 278 3.50 5.06 20.98
CA SER A 278 2.40 5.67 20.22
C SER A 278 1.23 6.10 21.10
N ALA A 279 0.63 7.24 20.81
CA ALA A 279 -0.68 7.59 21.33
C ALA A 279 -1.78 6.85 20.53
N SER A 280 -2.88 6.48 21.19
CA SER A 280 -3.92 5.64 20.59
C SER A 280 -5.29 6.31 20.59
N TYR A 281 -5.96 6.27 19.44
CA TYR A 281 -7.23 6.97 19.25
C TYR A 281 -8.21 6.18 18.41
N ARG A 282 -9.50 6.42 18.64
CA ARG A 282 -10.55 6.17 17.64
C ARG A 282 -10.81 7.45 16.88
N PHE A 283 -11.08 7.31 15.58
CA PHE A 283 -11.32 8.46 14.71
C PHE A 283 -12.58 8.27 13.89
N HIS A 284 -13.56 9.14 14.06
CA HIS A 284 -14.76 9.19 13.22
C HIS A 284 -14.72 10.43 12.35
N TYR A 285 -15.12 10.30 11.08
CA TYR A 285 -15.11 11.41 10.14
C TYR A 285 -16.10 11.18 9.00
N SER A 286 -16.51 12.28 8.36
CA SER A 286 -17.25 12.28 7.11
C SER A 286 -16.54 13.08 6.00
N ASP A 287 -15.81 14.13 6.39
CA ASP A 287 -15.10 15.02 5.49
C ASP A 287 -13.58 14.82 5.56
N LEU A 288 -12.91 14.85 4.41
CA LEU A 288 -11.47 14.62 4.31
C LEU A 288 -10.64 15.86 4.69
N GLU A 289 -11.17 17.07 4.53
CA GLU A 289 -10.47 18.30 4.91
C GLU A 289 -10.48 18.46 6.43
N GLU A 290 -11.63 18.23 7.08
CA GLU A 290 -11.71 18.15 8.54
C GLU A 290 -10.77 17.06 9.08
N ALA A 291 -10.72 15.90 8.42
CA ALA A 291 -9.83 14.83 8.84
C ALA A 291 -8.35 15.21 8.73
N ALA A 292 -7.94 15.86 7.64
CA ALA A 292 -6.58 16.36 7.48
C ALA A 292 -6.22 17.39 8.56
N SER A 293 -7.13 18.33 8.86
CA SER A 293 -6.94 19.33 9.91
C SER A 293 -6.73 18.71 11.29
N VAL A 294 -7.51 17.68 11.66
CA VAL A 294 -7.34 16.96 12.94
C VAL A 294 -5.98 16.26 13.02
N PHE A 295 -5.58 15.60 11.92
CA PHE A 295 -4.29 14.91 11.84
C PHE A 295 -3.12 15.89 11.92
N ASP A 296 -3.21 17.01 11.21
CA ASP A 296 -2.21 18.07 11.27
C ASP A 296 -2.08 18.62 12.69
N GLY A 297 -3.20 18.86 13.37
CA GLY A 297 -3.20 19.32 14.77
C GLY A 297 -2.42 18.41 15.72
N ILE A 298 -2.62 17.09 15.65
CA ILE A 298 -1.87 16.15 16.51
C ILE A 298 -0.38 16.05 16.11
N ALA A 299 -0.07 16.21 14.82
CA ALA A 299 1.31 16.19 14.34
C ALA A 299 2.10 17.42 14.81
N GLU A 300 1.50 18.61 14.71
CA GLU A 300 2.12 19.85 15.18
C GLU A 300 2.32 19.85 16.70
N GLN A 301 1.34 19.38 17.46
CA GLN A 301 1.45 19.24 18.92
C GLN A 301 2.62 18.33 19.32
N ARG A 302 2.81 17.20 18.61
CA ARG A 302 3.93 16.29 18.90
C ARG A 302 5.26 16.91 18.52
N HIS A 303 5.35 17.56 17.36
CA HIS A 303 6.58 18.22 16.90
C HIS A 303 7.01 19.34 17.85
N ALA A 304 6.06 20.11 18.40
CA ALA A 304 6.33 21.17 19.38
C ALA A 304 6.82 20.67 20.76
N ASN A 305 6.57 19.39 21.09
CA ASN A 305 6.96 18.79 22.37
C ASN A 305 8.32 18.07 22.33
N MET A 306 9.06 18.18 21.22
CA MET A 306 10.41 17.66 21.04
C MET A 306 11.47 18.75 21.23
#